data_AF-A0A7Y7Y331-F1
#
_entry.id   AF-A0A7Y7Y331-F1
#
_cell.length_a   1.000
_cell.length_b   1.000
_cell.length_c   1.000
_cell.angle_alpha   90.00
_cell.angle_beta   90.00
_cell.angle_gamma   90.00
#
_symmetry.space_group_name_H-M   'P 1'
#
loop_
_entity.id
_entity.type
_entity.pdbx_description
1 polymer ?
#
loop_
_entity_poly.entity_id
_entity_poly.type
_entity_poly.pdbx_seq_one_letter_code
_entity_poly.pdbx_strand_id
1 'polypeptide(L)'
;MSESKLDRTILVPKDQVDRFFFGEIPTNLWRALRSDSPLPLLAPVEKGYMMDNRQFRRPDITVETVENKEWVIIHPTKPEGTSTFDRSQTFKGKRWDYYRLPEGTKIPDGLVIVKDGYNESFEATHYTIAPVRSMLLSTYKRLLADLAQSAIKEGNL
;
A
#
# COMPACT_ATOMS: atom_id res chain seq x y z
N MET A 1 7.15 17.59 -19.93
CA MET A 1 7.26 17.05 -18.55
C MET A 1 8.57 16.29 -18.49
N SER A 2 9.46 16.56 -17.53
CA SER A 2 10.82 16.01 -17.57
C SER A 2 10.81 14.51 -17.30
N GLU A 3 11.47 13.74 -18.17
CA GLU A 3 11.77 12.30 -18.04
C GLU A 3 12.20 11.91 -16.61
N SER A 4 12.86 12.84 -15.90
CA SER A 4 13.34 12.68 -14.52
C SER A 4 12.32 12.22 -13.46
N LYS A 5 11.00 12.40 -13.65
CA LYS A 5 10.00 11.88 -12.70
C LYS A 5 9.69 10.40 -12.89
N LEU A 6 9.76 9.92 -14.13
CA LEU A 6 9.48 8.53 -14.48
C LEU A 6 10.64 7.61 -14.10
N ASP A 7 11.85 8.15 -13.99
CA ASP A 7 13.05 7.41 -13.58
C ASP A 7 13.25 7.35 -12.06
N ARG A 8 12.32 7.92 -11.28
CA ARG A 8 12.43 7.91 -9.82
C ARG A 8 12.38 6.50 -9.27
N THR A 9 13.32 6.20 -8.41
CA THR A 9 13.40 4.98 -7.61
C THR A 9 13.39 5.36 -6.12
N ILE A 10 12.83 4.50 -5.28
CA ILE A 10 12.79 4.71 -3.85
C ILE A 10 14.22 4.77 -3.32
N LEU A 11 14.53 5.78 -2.52
CA LEU A 11 15.82 5.90 -1.89
C LEU A 11 15.72 5.31 -0.49
N VAL A 12 16.56 4.32 -0.22
CA VAL A 12 16.69 3.71 1.11
C VAL A 12 17.83 4.42 1.84
N PRO A 13 17.55 5.27 2.84
CA PRO A 13 18.59 5.86 3.67
C PRO A 13 19.39 4.75 4.37
N LYS A 14 20.71 4.92 4.47
CA LYS A 14 21.62 3.89 5.03
C LYS A 14 21.26 3.49 6.46
N ASP A 15 20.73 4.42 7.24
CA ASP A 15 20.27 4.26 8.63
C ASP A 15 18.84 3.68 8.74
N GLN A 16 18.17 3.44 7.61
CA GLN A 16 16.78 2.99 7.54
C GLN A 16 16.58 1.73 6.72
N VAL A 17 17.66 1.02 6.37
CA VAL A 17 17.62 -0.20 5.55
C VAL A 17 16.67 -1.24 6.16
N ASP A 18 16.66 -1.37 7.50
CA ASP A 18 15.81 -2.31 8.24
C ASP A 18 14.30 -1.98 8.16
N ARG A 19 13.93 -0.88 7.49
CA ARG A 19 12.54 -0.50 7.23
C ARG A 19 12.05 -0.93 5.86
N PHE A 20 12.91 -1.30 4.93
CA PHE A 20 12.53 -1.64 3.56
C PHE A 20 12.75 -3.11 3.29
N PHE A 21 11.67 -3.83 3.03
CA PHE A 21 11.69 -5.28 2.83
C PHE A 21 11.39 -5.60 1.38
N PHE A 22 12.35 -6.27 0.75
CA PHE A 22 12.28 -6.76 -0.62
C PHE A 22 12.27 -8.29 -0.59
N GLY A 23 11.65 -8.90 -1.59
CA GLY A 23 11.62 -10.36 -1.74
C GLY A 23 10.56 -11.05 -0.89
N GLU A 24 10.47 -10.78 0.41
CA GLU A 24 9.50 -11.43 1.32
C GLU A 24 8.89 -10.48 2.36
N ILE A 25 7.65 -10.76 2.74
CA ILE A 25 6.94 -10.02 3.79
C ILE A 25 7.59 -10.33 5.17
N PRO A 26 7.95 -9.32 5.97
CA PRO A 26 8.78 -9.50 7.17
C PRO A 26 8.05 -9.96 8.43
N THR A 27 6.72 -9.88 8.45
CA THR A 27 5.84 -10.30 9.55
C THR A 27 4.43 -10.44 9.00
N ASN A 28 3.51 -11.07 9.73
CA ASN A 28 2.11 -11.06 9.30
C ASN A 28 1.59 -9.63 9.19
N LEU A 29 1.00 -9.30 8.03
CA LEU A 29 0.42 -7.98 7.78
C LEU A 29 -1.08 -8.12 7.53
N TRP A 30 -1.87 -7.26 8.16
CA TRP A 30 -3.31 -7.22 7.99
C TRP A 30 -3.71 -6.00 7.16
N ARG A 31 -4.46 -6.27 6.09
CA ARG A 31 -5.21 -5.28 5.33
C ARG A 31 -6.64 -5.24 5.86
N ALA A 32 -7.01 -4.09 6.43
CA ALA A 32 -8.41 -3.78 6.66
C ALA A 32 -9.04 -3.25 5.36
N LEU A 33 -10.15 -3.83 4.95
CA LEU A 33 -10.94 -3.39 3.81
C LEU A 33 -12.38 -3.21 4.25
N ARG A 34 -13.03 -2.12 3.81
CA ARG A 34 -14.47 -2.00 4.07
C ARG A 34 -15.23 -3.10 3.35
N SER A 35 -16.19 -3.72 4.01
CA SER A 35 -17.01 -4.80 3.46
C SER A 35 -17.85 -4.38 2.25
N ASP A 36 -18.12 -3.07 2.12
CA ASP A 36 -18.83 -2.44 0.99
C ASP A 36 -17.88 -1.82 -0.05
N SER A 37 -16.56 -2.01 0.10
CA SER A 37 -15.58 -1.45 -0.82
C SER A 37 -15.72 -2.10 -2.21
N PRO A 38 -15.86 -1.31 -3.29
CA PRO A 38 -15.83 -1.85 -4.65
C PRO A 38 -14.40 -2.10 -5.13
N LEU A 39 -13.38 -1.70 -4.35
CA LEU A 39 -11.98 -1.80 -4.74
C LEU A 39 -11.43 -3.21 -4.49
N PRO A 40 -10.52 -3.70 -5.35
CA PRO A 40 -9.73 -4.90 -5.07
C PRO A 40 -8.97 -4.79 -3.74
N LEU A 41 -8.68 -5.94 -3.12
CA LEU A 41 -8.16 -6.03 -1.76
C LEU A 41 -7.00 -5.07 -1.44
N LEU A 42 -5.97 -5.10 -2.28
CA LEU A 42 -4.76 -4.29 -2.11
C LEU A 42 -4.77 -3.03 -2.98
N ALA A 43 -5.87 -2.69 -3.64
CA ALA A 43 -5.92 -1.50 -4.47
C ALA A 43 -5.84 -0.22 -3.61
N PRO A 44 -4.97 0.73 -4.00
CA PRO A 44 -4.88 2.02 -3.34
C PRO A 44 -6.06 2.92 -3.74
N VAL A 45 -6.35 3.94 -2.94
CA VAL A 45 -7.18 5.06 -3.38
C VAL A 45 -6.39 5.93 -4.34
N GLU A 46 -6.74 5.89 -5.63
CA GLU A 46 -6.01 6.58 -6.71
C GLU A 46 -6.31 8.09 -6.76
N LYS A 47 -7.53 8.50 -6.40
CA LYS A 47 -8.00 9.89 -6.45
C LYS A 47 -8.64 10.26 -5.13
N GLY A 48 -8.27 11.42 -4.60
CA GLY A 48 -8.89 11.95 -3.39
C GLY A 48 -10.36 12.32 -3.63
N TYR A 49 -11.19 12.20 -2.60
CA TYR A 49 -12.61 12.51 -2.68
C TYR A 49 -13.15 13.05 -1.35
N MET A 50 -14.29 13.74 -1.41
CA MET A 50 -14.99 14.21 -0.22
C MET A 50 -15.84 13.06 0.34
N MET A 51 -15.66 12.74 1.62
CA MET A 51 -16.48 11.79 2.35
C MET A 51 -17.80 12.44 2.81
N ASP A 52 -18.81 11.63 3.14
CA ASP A 52 -20.14 12.10 3.57
C ASP A 52 -20.09 13.03 4.80
N ASN A 53 -19.09 12.84 5.67
CA ASN A 53 -18.83 13.69 6.83
C ASN A 53 -18.09 15.00 6.49
N ARG A 54 -17.96 15.34 5.20
CA ARG A 54 -17.21 16.50 4.66
C ARG A 54 -15.71 16.47 4.94
N GLN A 55 -15.15 15.33 5.33
CA GLN A 55 -13.71 15.17 5.41
C GLN A 55 -13.13 14.80 4.03
N PHE A 56 -12.04 15.44 3.63
CA PHE A 56 -11.35 15.08 2.39
C PHE A 56 -10.46 13.85 2.61
N ARG A 57 -10.76 12.76 1.91
CA ARG A 57 -9.90 11.57 1.83
C ARG A 57 -8.83 11.83 0.78
N ARG A 58 -7.57 11.96 1.21
CA ARG A 58 -6.41 12.08 0.31
C ARG A 58 -6.22 10.78 -0.49
N PRO A 59 -5.61 10.82 -1.70
CA PRO A 59 -5.19 9.61 -2.37
C PRO A 59 -4.06 8.91 -1.61
N ASP A 60 -3.95 7.60 -1.79
CA ASP A 60 -2.88 6.76 -1.22
C ASP A 60 -1.60 6.81 -2.06
N ILE A 61 -1.73 7.13 -3.34
CA ILE A 61 -0.64 7.24 -4.32
C ILE A 61 -0.78 8.50 -5.17
N THR A 62 0.35 9.00 -5.67
CA THR A 62 0.36 10.06 -6.69
C THR A 62 0.28 9.44 -8.09
N VAL A 63 -0.75 9.84 -8.86
CA VAL A 63 -0.94 9.43 -10.26
C VAL A 63 -0.81 10.64 -11.19
N GLU A 64 0.03 10.54 -12.22
CA GLU A 64 0.16 11.55 -13.28
C GLU A 64 -0.12 10.91 -14.65
N THR A 65 -0.75 11.66 -15.56
CA THR A 65 -0.92 11.24 -16.97
C THR A 65 0.27 11.72 -17.78
N VAL A 66 1.01 10.78 -18.39
CA VAL A 66 2.13 11.05 -19.29
C VAL A 66 1.89 10.30 -20.60
N GLU A 67 1.89 11.01 -21.73
CA GLU A 67 1.67 10.42 -23.06
C GLU A 67 0.42 9.52 -23.12
N ASN A 68 -0.70 10.01 -22.59
CA ASN A 68 -1.99 9.30 -22.51
C ASN A 68 -1.97 7.99 -21.69
N LYS A 69 -0.97 7.80 -20.83
CA LYS A 69 -0.89 6.68 -19.89
C LYS A 69 -0.85 7.20 -18.46
N GLU A 70 -1.53 6.51 -17.55
CA GLU A 70 -1.47 6.81 -16.12
C GLU A 70 -0.26 6.13 -15.48
N TRP A 71 0.54 6.92 -14.77
CA TRP A 71 1.73 6.48 -14.07
C TRP A 71 1.60 6.75 -12.57
N VAL A 72 2.02 5.79 -11.76
CA VAL A 72 2.31 6.01 -10.35
C VAL A 72 3.65 6.72 -10.27
N ILE A 73 3.64 7.94 -9.74
CA ILE A 73 4.86 8.73 -9.55
C ILE A 73 5.25 8.65 -8.10
N ILE A 74 6.43 8.10 -7.83
CA ILE A 74 6.87 7.93 -6.44
C ILE A 74 7.52 9.20 -5.89
N HIS A 75 7.36 9.40 -4.59
CA HIS A 75 8.20 10.30 -3.82
C HIS A 75 9.41 9.51 -3.26
N PRO A 76 10.66 9.89 -3.57
CA PRO A 76 11.83 9.07 -3.24
C PRO A 76 12.00 8.75 -1.75
N THR A 77 11.55 9.63 -0.85
CA THR A 77 11.72 9.51 0.60
C THR A 77 10.42 9.34 1.38
N LYS A 78 9.27 9.30 0.69
CA LYS A 78 7.96 9.18 1.32
C LYS A 78 7.19 8.09 0.60
N PRO A 79 7.27 6.84 1.09
CA PRO A 79 6.54 5.73 0.51
C PRO A 79 5.04 6.04 0.49
N GLU A 80 4.42 5.81 -0.67
CA GLU A 80 3.00 6.00 -0.92
C GLU A 80 2.46 4.68 -1.47
N GLY A 81 1.30 4.24 -1.02
CA GLY A 81 0.79 2.92 -1.36
C GLY A 81 -0.26 2.37 -0.42
N THR A 82 -0.41 1.06 -0.44
CA THR A 82 -1.49 0.38 0.28
C THR A 82 -1.12 0.15 1.74
N SER A 83 -1.88 0.76 2.65
CA SER A 83 -1.72 0.59 4.10
C SER A 83 -2.08 -0.81 4.59
N THR A 84 -1.21 -1.34 5.44
CA THR A 84 -1.37 -2.57 6.22
C THR A 84 -0.82 -2.38 7.64
N PHE A 85 -1.07 -3.32 8.54
CA PHE A 85 -0.63 -3.27 9.94
C PHE A 85 -0.11 -4.62 10.42
N ASP A 86 0.76 -4.66 11.42
CA ASP A 86 1.25 -5.89 12.07
C ASP A 86 0.23 -6.53 13.04
N ARG A 87 -1.01 -6.02 13.06
CA ARG A 87 -2.08 -6.49 13.92
C ARG A 87 -3.41 -6.44 13.16
N SER A 88 -4.28 -7.42 13.41
CA SER A 88 -5.68 -7.38 12.97
C SER A 88 -6.52 -6.40 13.81
N GLN A 89 -7.74 -6.11 13.38
CA GLN A 89 -8.73 -5.32 14.13
C GLN A 89 -8.34 -3.88 14.47
N THR A 90 -7.45 -3.27 13.66
CA THR A 90 -7.06 -1.86 13.84
C THR A 90 -8.25 -0.89 13.69
N PHE A 91 -9.22 -1.23 12.85
CA PHE A 91 -10.49 -0.51 12.71
C PHE A 91 -11.65 -1.28 13.38
N LYS A 92 -12.39 -0.60 14.26
CA LYS A 92 -13.51 -1.22 14.98
C LYS A 92 -14.79 -1.20 14.14
N GLY A 93 -15.62 -2.23 14.32
CA GLY A 93 -16.99 -2.31 13.79
C GLY A 93 -17.18 -3.32 12.66
N LYS A 94 -18.43 -3.74 12.44
CA LYS A 94 -18.81 -4.85 11.54
C LYS A 94 -18.67 -4.56 10.04
N ARG A 95 -18.14 -3.39 9.66
CA ARG A 95 -17.98 -2.96 8.26
C ARG A 95 -16.57 -3.19 7.71
N TRP A 96 -15.72 -3.90 8.45
CA TRP A 96 -14.30 -4.07 8.13
C TRP A 96 -13.95 -5.54 8.07
N ASP A 97 -13.63 -6.01 6.87
CA ASP A 97 -13.02 -7.32 6.65
C ASP A 97 -11.50 -7.24 6.79
N TYR A 98 -10.94 -8.26 7.42
CA TYR A 98 -9.50 -8.40 7.64
C TYR A 98 -8.93 -9.52 6.78
N TYR A 99 -7.85 -9.18 6.08
CA TYR A 99 -7.10 -10.09 5.24
C TYR A 99 -5.65 -10.08 5.68
N ARG A 100 -5.14 -11.26 6.03
CA ARG A 100 -3.76 -11.45 6.42
C ARG A 100 -2.92 -11.79 5.20
N LEU A 101 -1.83 -11.05 5.01
CA LEU A 101 -0.70 -11.42 4.19
C LEU A 101 0.31 -12.13 5.10
N PRO A 102 0.54 -13.45 4.92
CA PRO A 102 1.45 -14.20 5.78
C PRO A 102 2.89 -13.70 5.73
N GLU A 103 3.59 -13.75 6.86
CA GLU A 103 5.06 -13.64 6.89
C GLU A 103 5.71 -14.64 5.92
N GLY A 104 6.80 -14.23 5.27
CA GLY A 104 7.50 -15.04 4.27
C GLY A 104 6.80 -15.11 2.90
N THR A 105 5.63 -14.48 2.73
CA THR A 105 4.99 -14.36 1.41
C THR A 105 5.92 -13.59 0.47
N LYS A 106 6.13 -14.13 -0.74
CA LYS A 106 6.97 -13.47 -1.75
C LYS A 106 6.36 -12.14 -2.18
N ILE A 107 7.17 -11.09 -2.17
CA ILE A 107 6.84 -9.77 -2.68
C ILE A 107 7.17 -9.76 -4.18
N PRO A 108 6.20 -9.44 -5.07
CA PRO A 108 6.47 -9.30 -6.50
C PRO A 108 7.55 -8.27 -6.81
N ASP A 109 8.41 -8.57 -7.79
CA ASP A 109 9.42 -7.63 -8.29
C ASP A 109 8.75 -6.34 -8.77
N GLY A 110 9.17 -5.22 -8.17
CA GLY A 110 8.56 -3.92 -8.39
C GLY A 110 7.78 -3.39 -7.20
N LEU A 111 7.50 -4.23 -6.18
CA LEU A 111 6.93 -3.82 -4.90
C LEU A 111 7.97 -3.88 -3.78
N VAL A 112 7.72 -3.10 -2.73
CA VAL A 112 8.46 -3.11 -1.47
C VAL A 112 7.47 -2.95 -0.33
N ILE A 113 7.73 -3.64 0.78
CA ILE A 113 7.05 -3.39 2.04
C ILE A 113 7.90 -2.41 2.85
N VAL A 114 7.33 -1.29 3.26
CA VAL A 114 8.00 -0.30 4.10
C VAL A 114 7.40 -0.32 5.50
N LYS A 115 8.21 -0.58 6.52
CA LYS A 115 7.85 -0.36 7.92
C LYS A 115 7.85 1.13 8.22
N ASP A 116 6.68 1.64 8.56
CA ASP A 116 6.50 3.03 8.94
C ASP A 116 6.71 3.19 10.45
N GLY A 117 5.77 3.84 11.14
CA GLY A 117 5.81 4.04 12.58
C GLY A 117 4.73 3.23 13.30
N TYR A 118 4.92 3.09 14.62
CA TYR A 118 3.86 2.63 15.49
C TYR A 118 2.74 3.67 15.56
N ASN A 119 1.49 3.22 15.43
CA ASN A 119 0.30 4.05 15.55
C ASN A 119 -0.38 3.73 16.89
N GLU A 120 -0.28 4.67 17.85
CA GLU A 120 -0.85 4.50 19.19
C GLU A 120 -2.37 4.32 19.18
N SER A 121 -3.09 4.95 18.24
CA SER A 121 -4.56 4.83 18.16
C SER A 121 -5.00 3.44 17.71
N PHE A 122 -4.18 2.74 16.93
CA PHE A 122 -4.45 1.39 16.46
C PHE A 122 -3.68 0.32 17.24
N GLU A 123 -2.81 0.75 18.15
CA GLU A 123 -1.89 -0.11 18.89
C GLU A 123 -1.15 -1.11 17.97
N ALA A 124 -0.71 -0.63 16.82
CA ALA A 124 -0.14 -1.44 15.74
C ALA A 124 0.89 -0.65 14.94
N THR A 125 1.91 -1.34 14.43
CA THR A 125 2.87 -0.75 13.48
C THR A 125 2.26 -0.69 12.09
N HIS A 126 2.33 0.49 11.48
CA HIS A 126 1.89 0.69 10.10
C HIS A 126 2.97 0.21 9.11
N TYR A 127 2.53 -0.42 8.04
CA TYR A 127 3.35 -0.81 6.91
C TYR A 127 2.70 -0.38 5.59
N THR A 128 3.51 0.06 4.63
CA THR A 128 3.06 0.47 3.30
C THR A 128 3.56 -0.53 2.26
N ILE A 129 2.64 -1.07 1.45
CA ILE A 129 2.99 -1.76 0.19
C ILE A 129 3.16 -0.67 -0.87
N ALA A 130 4.40 -0.41 -1.29
CA ALA A 130 4.73 0.67 -2.20
C ALA A 130 5.40 0.14 -3.48
N PRO A 131 5.31 0.87 -4.61
CA PRO A 131 6.15 0.59 -5.77
C PRO A 131 7.61 1.01 -5.52
N VAL A 132 8.58 0.22 -6.00
CA VAL A 132 10.02 0.53 -5.85
C VAL A 132 10.49 1.67 -6.73
N ARG A 133 9.77 1.95 -7.81
CA ARG A 133 10.05 3.01 -8.78
C ARG A 133 8.75 3.51 -9.41
N SER A 134 8.79 4.69 -10.03
CA SER A 134 7.68 5.15 -10.85
C SER A 134 7.38 4.11 -11.94
N MET A 135 6.10 3.79 -12.15
CA MET A 135 5.67 2.76 -13.09
C MET A 135 4.25 3.01 -13.58
N LEU A 136 3.86 2.34 -14.67
CA LEU A 136 2.47 2.37 -15.15
C LEU A 136 1.51 1.93 -14.03
N LEU A 137 0.40 2.67 -13.87
CA LEU A 137 -0.64 2.36 -12.89
C LEU A 137 -1.19 0.94 -13.08
N SER A 138 -1.35 0.51 -14.34
CA SER A 138 -1.79 -0.85 -14.66
C SER A 138 -0.80 -1.93 -14.20
N THR A 139 0.51 -1.67 -14.33
CA THR A 139 1.55 -2.57 -13.82
C THR A 139 1.51 -2.65 -12.30
N TYR A 140 1.40 -1.50 -11.62
CA TYR A 140 1.32 -1.47 -10.16
C TYR A 140 0.09 -2.25 -9.65
N LYS A 141 -1.08 -2.02 -10.24
CA LYS A 141 -2.32 -2.73 -9.89
C LYS A 141 -2.23 -4.24 -10.14
N ARG A 142 -1.57 -4.66 -11.22
CA ARG A 142 -1.33 -6.09 -11.48
C ARG A 142 -0.46 -6.72 -10.39
N LEU A 143 0.66 -6.08 -10.03
CA LEU A 143 1.54 -6.59 -8.98
C LEU A 143 0.83 -6.70 -7.62
N LEU A 144 -0.02 -5.71 -7.30
CA LEU A 144 -0.86 -5.75 -6.09
C LEU A 144 -1.90 -6.88 -6.15
N ALA A 145 -2.51 -7.12 -7.33
CA ALA A 145 -3.43 -8.23 -7.51
C ALA A 145 -2.72 -9.59 -7.36
N ASP A 146 -1.51 -9.73 -7.88
CA ASP A 146 -0.69 -10.95 -7.74
C ASP A 146 -0.36 -11.21 -6.26
N LEU A 147 0.09 -10.18 -5.52
CA LEU A 147 0.34 -10.30 -4.09
C LEU A 147 -0.94 -10.64 -3.30
N ALA A 148 -2.07 -10.07 -3.69
CA ALA A 148 -3.35 -10.30 -3.03
C ALA A 148 -3.84 -11.75 -3.12
N GLN A 149 -3.37 -12.56 -4.09
CA GLN A 149 -3.72 -13.98 -4.20
C GLN A 149 -3.21 -14.80 -3.01
N SER A 150 -2.17 -14.33 -2.31
CA SER A 150 -1.64 -14.98 -1.11
C SER A 150 -2.36 -14.57 0.17
N ALA A 151 -3.32 -13.64 0.09
CA ALA A 151 -4.02 -13.15 1.26
C ALA A 151 -5.06 -14.15 1.78
N ILE A 152 -5.12 -14.30 3.10
CA ILE A 152 -6.07 -15.18 3.79
C ILE A 152 -7.12 -14.29 4.45
N LYS A 153 -8.40 -14.49 4.11
CA LYS A 153 -9.51 -13.79 4.77
C LYS A 153 -9.70 -14.37 6.18
N GLU A 154 -9.67 -13.52 7.19
CA GLU A 154 -9.88 -13.92 8.60
C GLU A 154 -11.26 -13.47 9.14
N GLY A 155 -11.99 -12.67 8.37
CA GLY A 155 -13.36 -12.25 8.67
C GLY A 155 -13.46 -11.14 9.74
N ASN A 156 -14.70 -10.81 10.08
CA ASN A 156 -15.02 -9.80 11.09
C ASN A 156 -15.26 -10.57 12.40
N LEU A 157 -14.42 -10.35 13.41
CA LEU A 157 -14.72 -10.83 14.78
C LEU A 157 -15.76 -9.93 15.45
#